data_AF-A0A6N7G9F3-F1
#
_entry.id   AF-A0A6N7G9F3-F1
#
_cell.length_a   1.000
_cell.length_b   1.000
_cell.length_c   1.000
_cell.angle_alpha   90.00
_cell.angle_beta   90.00
_cell.angle_gamma   90.00
#
_symmetry.space_group_name_H-M   'P 1'
#
loop_
_entity.id
_entity.type
_entity.pdbx_description
1 polymer ?
#
loop_
_entity_poly.entity_id
_entity_poly.type
_entity_poly.pdbx_seq_one_letter_code
_entity_poly.pdbx_strand_id
1 'polypeptide(L)'
;MRGSAPDRGTPAPRTGRPGRHASPPAGRRRTIALLVAAVLVAGIASVLGQNLIPGRHGDPPPARPLSSVEADRLASMRQLNWQDQRAGVRATVGEGAEQVHLTGWVDWRRPLVYLARSGATAGVVTELVQAVPGLVATRPKGAPAAVTAPTTDAPSPGRTDPSAGAPPTPTGAAEVLDPHPPPPTSLPADGWQLRQPGADGPAGAPAAPGTIDALTVLLLMITSEEPDVAALLADSESHWLRRDRTAGHDVDVLLGPAVPPSPPPPGPAAPGRAPDSSLAAMGGAVQYWLDDQARLHRLEALLAPGTPVRVELDRDDPTAPAALDLLGGAAIDPRPVTDQEVDRLAQLRPRNQAAGGGEVTLAVPAKDGAMVRATGWLDWQQSTVYLARYRDGAPDGLLWAERAGVATRSGKPADDGGPPLPVAPGSEWKLSAWEERADDQGGYDLDLLLNEVLSLAGPTPDQPKPVREHARWLRSDRLRDARVDVFEIPRPAESTVEPGEARVRYWVDRDSGVLRRLELRGRTGGYAHLDLDPGPVPALG
;
A
#
# COMPACT_ATOMS: atom_id res chain seq x y z
N MET A 1 80.22 6.08 15.57
CA MET A 1 79.37 7.29 15.36
C MET A 1 79.14 7.48 13.87
N ARG A 2 77.95 8.00 13.54
CA ARG A 2 77.39 8.40 12.23
C ARG A 2 78.41 9.12 11.31
N GLY A 3 78.24 9.21 9.99
CA GLY A 3 77.11 8.93 9.11
C GLY A 3 77.45 9.29 7.65
N SER A 4 76.57 8.90 6.74
CA SER A 4 76.75 8.92 5.28
C SER A 4 75.93 10.01 4.58
N ALA A 5 76.60 10.69 3.64
CA ALA A 5 76.27 10.88 2.21
C ALA A 5 74.97 11.61 1.75
N PRO A 6 74.99 12.21 0.52
CA PRO A 6 74.44 13.56 0.33
C PRO A 6 73.31 13.70 -0.71
N ASP A 7 72.87 14.96 -0.73
CA ASP A 7 71.91 15.73 -1.52
C ASP A 7 72.05 15.71 -3.06
N ARG A 8 70.91 15.89 -3.77
CA ARG A 8 70.77 16.66 -5.02
C ARG A 8 69.30 16.74 -5.48
N GLY A 9 68.82 17.98 -5.62
CA GLY A 9 68.21 18.45 -6.87
C GLY A 9 66.69 18.63 -6.93
N THR A 10 66.23 19.85 -6.68
CA THR A 10 64.89 20.40 -6.92
C THR A 10 64.57 20.56 -8.43
N PRO A 11 63.28 20.54 -8.81
CA PRO A 11 62.77 21.63 -9.66
C PRO A 11 61.41 22.21 -9.23
N ALA A 12 61.18 23.47 -9.64
CA ALA A 12 60.06 24.34 -9.28
C ALA A 12 58.69 23.99 -9.92
N PRO A 13 57.54 24.46 -9.38
CA PRO A 13 56.23 24.26 -9.98
C PRO A 13 55.85 25.38 -10.97
N ARG A 14 55.33 25.00 -12.15
CA ARG A 14 54.71 25.89 -13.15
C ARG A 14 53.20 25.99 -12.92
N THR A 15 52.71 27.21 -13.06
CA THR A 15 51.31 27.64 -13.03
C THR A 15 50.59 27.42 -14.38
N GLY A 16 49.28 27.15 -14.33
CA GLY A 16 48.30 27.59 -15.35
C GLY A 16 47.66 26.52 -16.25
N ARG A 17 46.44 26.06 -15.93
CA ARG A 17 45.14 26.42 -16.57
C ARG A 17 44.02 25.46 -16.09
N PRO A 18 42.73 25.90 -16.11
CA PRO A 18 41.65 25.32 -15.32
C PRO A 18 41.07 24.07 -15.97
N GLY A 19 40.81 23.05 -15.14
CA GLY A 19 39.98 21.92 -15.52
C GLY A 19 38.56 22.39 -15.78
N ARG A 20 38.05 22.10 -16.98
CA ARG A 20 36.64 22.25 -17.31
C ARG A 20 35.82 21.40 -16.33
N HIS A 21 34.97 22.06 -15.55
CA HIS A 21 33.87 21.40 -14.85
C HIS A 21 32.98 20.73 -15.89
N ALA A 22 32.99 19.40 -15.91
CA ALA A 22 31.94 18.63 -16.54
C ALA A 22 30.70 18.78 -15.66
N SER A 23 29.73 19.56 -16.14
CA SER A 23 28.39 19.63 -15.56
C SER A 23 27.80 18.21 -15.47
N PRO A 24 27.19 17.81 -14.33
CA PRO A 24 26.43 16.58 -14.29
C PRO A 24 25.20 16.72 -15.21
N PRO A 25 24.86 15.71 -16.02
CA PRO A 25 23.68 15.76 -16.87
C PRO A 25 22.42 15.84 -16.00
N ALA A 26 21.56 16.77 -16.38
CA ALA A 26 20.26 17.02 -15.81
C ALA A 26 19.29 15.83 -15.96
N GLY A 27 18.43 15.67 -14.95
CA GLY A 27 17.06 15.18 -15.09
C GLY A 27 16.87 13.75 -15.61
N ARG A 28 16.95 12.76 -14.71
CA ARG A 28 16.29 11.46 -14.92
C ARG A 28 15.08 11.37 -14.00
N ARG A 29 13.91 11.63 -14.59
CA ARG A 29 12.59 11.31 -14.03
C ARG A 29 12.58 9.82 -13.67
N ARG A 30 12.24 9.50 -12.43
CA ARG A 30 12.13 8.12 -11.95
C ARG A 30 10.76 7.57 -12.34
N THR A 31 10.65 7.07 -13.56
CA THR A 31 9.55 6.22 -13.99
C THR A 31 9.75 4.83 -13.36
N ILE A 32 8.74 4.36 -12.63
CA ILE A 32 8.66 2.96 -12.19
C ILE A 32 8.55 2.12 -13.47
N ALA A 33 9.59 1.32 -13.74
CA ALA A 33 9.70 0.54 -14.97
C ALA A 33 8.89 -0.76 -14.86
N LEU A 34 7.79 -0.85 -15.60
CA LEU A 34 7.11 -2.12 -15.89
C LEU A 34 7.66 -2.67 -17.21
N LEU A 35 8.24 -3.87 -17.15
CA LEU A 35 8.77 -4.62 -18.30
C LEU A 35 7.64 -5.48 -18.90
N VAL A 36 7.34 -5.33 -20.19
CA VAL A 36 6.49 -6.27 -20.95
C VAL A 36 7.31 -6.87 -22.08
N ALA A 37 7.41 -8.20 -22.10
CA ALA A 37 8.04 -8.94 -23.18
C ALA A 37 7.03 -9.19 -24.30
N ALA A 38 7.40 -8.84 -25.54
CA ALA A 38 6.66 -9.21 -26.74
C ALA A 38 7.22 -10.51 -27.33
N VAL A 39 6.41 -11.57 -27.44
CA VAL A 39 6.55 -12.63 -28.45
C VAL A 39 5.17 -13.12 -28.90
N LEU A 40 5.04 -13.25 -30.22
CA LEU A 40 3.88 -13.57 -31.07
C LEU A 40 3.22 -14.95 -30.85
N VAL A 41 1.90 -14.94 -31.10
CA VAL A 41 1.04 -15.95 -31.78
C VAL A 41 0.80 -17.30 -31.12
N ALA A 42 -0.42 -17.46 -30.58
CA ALA A 42 -1.35 -18.52 -30.96
C ALA A 42 -2.78 -18.07 -30.67
N GLY A 43 -3.64 -18.06 -31.70
CA GLY A 43 -4.98 -17.49 -31.64
C GLY A 43 -5.98 -18.28 -30.81
N ILE A 44 -6.77 -17.55 -30.02
CA ILE A 44 -8.12 -17.94 -29.57
C ILE A 44 -9.00 -16.69 -29.64
N ALA A 45 -9.29 -16.21 -30.85
CA ALA A 45 -10.20 -15.08 -31.06
C ALA A 45 -11.68 -15.51 -31.21
N SER A 46 -12.04 -16.78 -31.02
CA SER A 46 -13.37 -17.26 -31.48
C SER A 46 -14.23 -18.02 -30.47
N VAL A 47 -13.90 -18.11 -29.18
CA VAL A 47 -14.73 -18.91 -28.24
C VAL A 47 -15.35 -18.12 -27.08
N LEU A 48 -14.82 -16.95 -26.70
CA LEU A 48 -15.32 -16.23 -25.52
C LEU A 48 -16.60 -15.42 -25.74
N GLY A 49 -16.98 -15.17 -27.01
CA GLY A 49 -18.13 -14.31 -27.32
C GLY A 49 -19.51 -15.00 -27.39
N GLN A 50 -19.58 -16.34 -27.35
CA GLN A 50 -20.81 -17.04 -27.76
C GLN A 50 -21.57 -17.80 -26.67
N ASN A 51 -21.03 -18.04 -25.47
CA ASN A 51 -21.64 -19.00 -24.54
C ASN A 51 -21.99 -18.50 -23.13
N LEU A 52 -22.00 -17.19 -22.86
CA LEU A 52 -22.31 -16.68 -21.50
C LEU A 52 -23.72 -16.09 -21.32
N ILE A 53 -24.60 -16.18 -22.32
CA ILE A 53 -26.00 -15.76 -22.18
C ILE A 53 -26.93 -16.72 -22.96
N PRO A 54 -27.75 -17.56 -22.29
CA PRO A 54 -28.83 -18.26 -22.97
C PRO A 54 -29.94 -17.25 -23.29
N GLY A 55 -30.19 -17.03 -24.59
CA GLY A 55 -31.40 -16.36 -25.07
C GLY A 55 -31.21 -14.94 -25.58
N ARG A 56 -30.69 -14.79 -26.79
CA ARG A 56 -31.06 -13.66 -27.67
C ARG A 56 -30.93 -14.09 -29.14
N HIS A 57 -32.05 -14.07 -29.86
CA HIS A 57 -32.10 -14.37 -31.29
C HIS A 57 -31.62 -13.17 -32.11
N GLY A 58 -30.59 -13.42 -32.94
CA GLY A 58 -29.98 -12.50 -33.89
C GLY A 58 -28.47 -12.60 -33.83
N ASP A 59 -27.82 -13.11 -34.88
CA ASP A 59 -26.36 -13.19 -34.93
C ASP A 59 -25.77 -11.78 -34.79
N PRO A 60 -24.93 -11.52 -33.77
CA PRO A 60 -24.25 -10.23 -33.67
C PRO A 60 -23.34 -10.03 -34.90
N PRO A 61 -23.20 -8.79 -35.40
CA PRO A 61 -22.22 -8.51 -36.45
C PRO A 61 -20.83 -8.98 -35.99
N PRO A 62 -19.98 -9.47 -36.91
CA PRO A 62 -18.67 -9.97 -36.55
C PRO A 62 -17.82 -8.85 -35.93
N ALA A 63 -16.99 -9.22 -34.95
CA ALA A 63 -15.99 -8.33 -34.38
C ALA A 63 -15.15 -7.69 -35.50
N ARG A 64 -14.86 -6.39 -35.38
CA ARG A 64 -14.08 -5.64 -36.37
C ARG A 64 -12.97 -4.82 -35.71
N PRO A 65 -11.93 -4.43 -36.47
CA PRO A 65 -10.93 -3.50 -35.99
C PRO A 65 -11.56 -2.19 -35.48
N LEU A 66 -10.88 -1.55 -34.52
CA LEU A 66 -11.26 -0.24 -34.02
C LEU A 66 -11.13 0.82 -35.12
N SER A 67 -12.12 1.70 -35.22
CA SER A 67 -11.95 2.99 -35.90
C SER A 67 -11.06 3.91 -35.06
N SER A 68 -10.56 5.00 -35.67
CA SER A 68 -9.77 6.01 -34.93
C SER A 68 -10.52 6.55 -33.71
N VAL A 69 -11.81 6.86 -33.86
CA VAL A 69 -12.67 7.37 -32.77
C VAL A 69 -12.83 6.34 -31.65
N GLU A 70 -12.89 5.05 -31.97
CA GLU A 70 -12.97 4.00 -30.94
C GLU A 70 -11.64 3.75 -30.25
N ALA A 71 -10.53 3.83 -30.98
CA ALA A 71 -9.19 3.75 -30.41
C ALA A 71 -8.90 4.94 -29.48
N ASP A 72 -9.28 6.16 -29.87
CA ASP A 72 -9.16 7.36 -29.05
C ASP A 72 -10.00 7.25 -27.77
N ARG A 73 -11.21 6.68 -27.86
CA ARG A 73 -12.05 6.43 -26.69
C ARG A 73 -11.43 5.39 -25.75
N LEU A 74 -10.97 4.26 -26.28
CA LEU A 74 -10.29 3.25 -25.45
C LEU A 74 -9.02 3.81 -24.79
N ALA A 75 -8.27 4.65 -25.52
CA ALA A 75 -7.07 5.30 -25.02
C ALA A 75 -7.32 6.31 -23.89
N SER A 76 -8.44 7.03 -23.96
CA SER A 76 -8.79 8.06 -22.97
C SER A 76 -9.38 7.48 -21.68
N MET A 77 -9.85 6.23 -21.71
CA MET A 77 -10.59 5.60 -20.60
C MET A 77 -9.82 5.61 -19.27
N ARG A 78 -8.54 5.22 -19.27
CA ARG A 78 -7.73 5.17 -18.03
C ARG A 78 -7.51 6.57 -17.45
N GLN A 79 -7.32 7.57 -18.31
CA GLN A 79 -7.19 8.96 -17.89
C GLN A 79 -8.50 9.50 -17.31
N LEU A 80 -9.64 9.16 -17.90
CA LEU A 80 -10.93 9.58 -17.37
C LEU A 80 -11.24 8.94 -16.02
N ASN A 81 -10.86 7.68 -15.80
CA ASN A 81 -10.97 7.06 -14.47
C ASN A 81 -10.15 7.82 -13.43
N TRP A 82 -8.92 8.21 -13.77
CA TRP A 82 -8.09 9.04 -12.90
C TRP A 82 -8.74 10.40 -12.61
N GLN A 83 -9.33 11.06 -13.62
CA GLN A 83 -9.96 12.38 -13.49
C GLN A 83 -11.25 12.33 -12.67
N ASP A 84 -12.06 11.27 -12.84
CA ASP A 84 -13.28 11.00 -12.08
C ASP A 84 -12.98 10.63 -10.61
N GLN A 85 -11.72 10.30 -10.30
CA GLN A 85 -11.16 9.97 -8.97
C GLN A 85 -11.71 8.68 -8.34
N ARG A 86 -13.03 8.50 -8.25
CA ARG A 86 -13.67 7.43 -7.48
C ARG A 86 -14.86 6.83 -8.23
N ALA A 87 -15.16 5.58 -7.91
CA ALA A 87 -16.38 4.91 -8.35
C ALA A 87 -16.79 3.81 -7.37
N GLY A 88 -18.10 3.59 -7.25
CA GLY A 88 -18.65 2.35 -6.72
C GLY A 88 -18.34 1.18 -7.63
N VAL A 89 -18.21 0.01 -7.03
CA VAL A 89 -17.84 -1.24 -7.68
C VAL A 89 -18.85 -2.30 -7.27
N ARG A 90 -19.46 -2.98 -8.25
CA ARG A 90 -20.16 -4.26 -8.05
C ARG A 90 -19.51 -5.31 -8.94
N ALA A 91 -18.95 -6.34 -8.34
CA ALA A 91 -18.27 -7.40 -9.06
C ALA A 91 -18.88 -8.77 -8.77
N THR A 92 -18.90 -9.59 -9.81
CA THR A 92 -19.29 -11.00 -9.78
C THR A 92 -18.11 -11.79 -10.28
N VAL A 93 -17.64 -12.76 -9.49
CA VAL A 93 -16.52 -13.65 -9.83
C VAL A 93 -17.02 -15.09 -9.88
N GLY A 94 -16.65 -15.82 -10.92
CA GLY A 94 -17.09 -17.21 -11.14
C GLY A 94 -18.48 -17.31 -11.76
N GLU A 95 -19.00 -18.54 -11.84
CA GLU A 95 -20.32 -18.84 -12.41
C GLU A 95 -21.10 -19.85 -11.55
N GLY A 96 -22.43 -19.85 -11.72
CA GLY A 96 -23.30 -20.85 -11.11
C GLY A 96 -23.29 -20.80 -9.59
N ALA A 97 -23.26 -21.96 -8.95
CA ALA A 97 -23.30 -22.09 -7.49
C ALA A 97 -22.03 -21.60 -6.78
N GLU A 98 -20.94 -21.44 -7.53
CA GLU A 98 -19.62 -21.03 -7.03
C GLU A 98 -19.38 -19.51 -7.15
N GLN A 99 -20.41 -18.77 -7.58
CA GLN A 99 -20.34 -17.34 -7.77
C GLN A 99 -20.11 -16.60 -6.45
N VAL A 100 -19.18 -15.66 -6.47
CA VAL A 100 -18.89 -14.76 -5.36
C VAL A 100 -19.22 -13.34 -5.79
N HIS A 101 -19.87 -12.60 -4.89
CA HIS A 101 -20.23 -11.21 -5.12
C HIS A 101 -19.34 -10.31 -4.29
N LEU A 102 -18.89 -9.21 -4.89
CA LEU A 102 -18.14 -8.17 -4.22
C LEU A 102 -18.77 -6.81 -4.48
N THR A 103 -18.76 -5.95 -3.48
CA THR A 103 -19.20 -4.57 -3.65
C THR A 103 -18.39 -3.63 -2.79
N GLY A 104 -18.26 -2.38 -3.22
CA GLY A 104 -17.50 -1.37 -2.51
C GLY A 104 -17.06 -0.31 -3.47
N TRP A 105 -15.80 0.12 -3.38
CA TRP A 105 -15.33 1.30 -4.10
C TRP A 105 -13.87 1.19 -4.52
N VAL A 106 -13.53 1.98 -5.52
CA VAL A 106 -12.16 2.24 -5.95
C VAL A 106 -11.91 3.75 -5.91
N ASP A 107 -10.75 4.13 -5.36
CA ASP A 107 -10.16 5.47 -5.49
C ASP A 107 -8.95 5.31 -6.41
N TRP A 108 -9.00 5.91 -7.60
CA TRP A 108 -7.92 5.87 -8.58
C TRP A 108 -6.91 6.99 -8.36
N ARG A 109 -7.32 8.07 -7.71
CA ARG A 109 -6.43 9.18 -7.38
C ARG A 109 -5.52 8.82 -6.22
N ARG A 110 -6.03 7.99 -5.32
CA ARG A 110 -5.28 7.30 -4.27
C ARG A 110 -5.47 5.82 -4.52
N PRO A 111 -4.56 5.13 -5.21
CA PRO A 111 -4.78 3.79 -5.76
C PRO A 111 -5.16 2.80 -4.65
N LEU A 112 -6.47 2.70 -4.38
CA LEU A 112 -7.07 2.06 -3.22
C LEU A 112 -8.35 1.39 -3.66
N VAL A 113 -8.46 0.11 -3.38
CA VAL A 113 -9.69 -0.67 -3.56
C VAL A 113 -10.20 -1.05 -2.18
N TYR A 114 -11.50 -0.94 -1.94
CA TYR A 114 -12.17 -1.43 -0.74
C TYR A 114 -13.44 -2.19 -1.10
N LEU A 115 -13.51 -3.48 -0.74
CA LEU A 115 -14.59 -4.38 -1.12
C LEU A 115 -15.10 -5.17 0.09
N ALA A 116 -16.42 -5.35 0.19
CA ALA A 116 -17.05 -6.42 0.92
C ALA A 116 -17.28 -7.60 -0.01
N ARG A 117 -16.94 -8.80 0.44
CA ARG A 117 -17.24 -10.06 -0.22
C ARG A 117 -18.43 -10.73 0.46
N SER A 118 -19.42 -11.13 -0.32
CA SER A 118 -20.53 -12.00 0.07
C SER A 118 -20.36 -13.39 -0.54
N GLY A 119 -20.65 -14.42 0.27
CA GLY A 119 -20.63 -15.82 -0.16
C GLY A 119 -21.92 -16.24 -0.88
N ALA A 120 -22.17 -17.55 -0.96
CA ALA A 120 -23.37 -18.11 -1.60
C ALA A 120 -24.70 -17.64 -0.96
N THR A 121 -24.67 -17.18 0.29
CA THR A 121 -25.84 -16.59 0.96
C THR A 121 -25.90 -15.09 0.65
N ALA A 122 -26.87 -14.69 -0.18
CA ALA A 122 -27.12 -13.29 -0.51
C ALA A 122 -27.28 -12.41 0.75
N GLY A 123 -26.78 -11.18 0.69
CA GLY A 123 -26.86 -10.20 1.77
C GLY A 123 -25.89 -10.40 2.94
N VAL A 124 -25.10 -11.48 2.99
CA VAL A 124 -24.17 -11.73 4.11
C VAL A 124 -22.72 -11.49 3.71
N VAL A 125 -22.14 -10.39 4.22
CA VAL A 125 -20.69 -10.13 4.11
C VAL A 125 -19.91 -11.15 4.94
N THR A 126 -18.97 -11.84 4.29
CA THR A 126 -18.09 -12.85 4.90
C THR A 126 -16.66 -12.35 5.09
N GLU A 127 -16.24 -11.35 4.31
CA GLU A 127 -14.88 -10.83 4.32
C GLU A 127 -14.86 -9.37 3.85
N LEU A 128 -13.97 -8.56 4.43
CA LEU A 128 -13.60 -7.24 3.93
C LEU A 128 -12.22 -7.30 3.31
N VAL A 129 -12.02 -6.56 2.21
CA VAL A 129 -10.77 -6.50 1.47
C VAL A 129 -10.43 -5.04 1.25
N GLN A 130 -9.19 -4.64 1.54
CA GLN A 130 -8.64 -3.36 1.11
C GLN A 130 -7.30 -3.58 0.42
N ALA A 131 -7.03 -2.91 -0.69
CA ALA A 131 -5.82 -3.15 -1.47
C ALA A 131 -5.24 -1.84 -2.00
N VAL A 132 -3.91 -1.79 -2.03
CA VAL A 132 -3.09 -0.78 -2.70
C VAL A 132 -2.10 -1.49 -3.64
N PRO A 133 -1.40 -0.79 -4.54
CA PRO A 133 -0.38 -1.42 -5.37
C PRO A 133 0.64 -2.21 -4.53
N GLY A 134 0.72 -3.51 -4.76
CA GLY A 134 1.67 -4.41 -4.08
C GLY A 134 1.21 -5.01 -2.76
N LEU A 135 0.05 -4.64 -2.20
CA LEU A 135 -0.40 -5.12 -0.91
C LEU A 135 -1.92 -5.25 -0.80
N VAL A 136 -2.38 -6.39 -0.26
CA VAL A 136 -3.80 -6.68 0.03
C VAL A 136 -3.97 -6.93 1.51
N ALA A 137 -4.94 -6.26 2.12
CA ALA A 137 -5.43 -6.50 3.47
C ALA A 137 -6.79 -7.20 3.40
N THR A 138 -6.97 -8.26 4.20
CA THR A 138 -8.23 -8.99 4.32
C THR A 138 -8.66 -9.12 5.77
N ARG A 139 -9.97 -9.11 6.02
CA ARG A 139 -10.56 -9.30 7.33
C ARG A 139 -11.75 -10.24 7.25
N PRO A 140 -11.62 -11.49 7.69
CA PRO A 140 -12.74 -12.42 7.81
C PRO A 140 -13.81 -11.92 8.78
N LYS A 141 -15.07 -12.26 8.52
CA LYS A 141 -16.16 -12.03 9.48
C LYS A 141 -15.87 -12.77 10.79
N GLY A 142 -15.98 -12.06 11.91
CA GLY A 142 -15.72 -12.64 13.23
C GLY A 142 -14.23 -12.82 13.55
N ALA A 143 -13.33 -12.21 12.77
CA ALA A 143 -11.92 -12.14 13.14
C ALA A 143 -11.81 -11.62 14.59
N PRO A 144 -11.06 -12.31 15.47
CA PRO A 144 -10.89 -11.86 16.84
C PRO A 144 -10.25 -10.48 16.83
N ALA A 145 -10.67 -9.64 17.78
CA ALA A 145 -9.97 -8.40 18.04
C ALA A 145 -8.48 -8.75 18.26
N ALA A 146 -7.58 -8.00 17.62
CA ALA A 146 -6.16 -8.18 17.89
C ALA A 146 -5.99 -7.98 19.40
N VAL A 147 -5.26 -8.87 20.06
CA VAL A 147 -4.97 -8.77 21.49
C VAL A 147 -4.22 -7.46 21.71
N THR A 148 -4.95 -6.40 22.02
CA THR A 148 -4.41 -5.21 22.68
C THR A 148 -3.93 -5.67 24.04
N ALA A 149 -2.75 -5.20 24.45
CA ALA A 149 -2.30 -5.30 25.84
C ALA A 149 -3.45 -4.91 26.80
N PRO A 150 -3.61 -5.61 27.93
CA PRO A 150 -4.82 -5.54 28.72
C PRO A 150 -5.00 -4.14 29.32
N THR A 151 -6.11 -3.48 28.96
CA THR A 151 -6.58 -2.30 29.70
C THR A 151 -7.25 -2.80 30.98
N THR A 152 -6.77 -2.28 32.11
CA THR A 152 -7.26 -2.56 33.46
C THR A 152 -8.72 -2.15 33.66
N ASP A 153 -9.48 -3.09 34.22
CA ASP A 153 -10.80 -3.02 34.89
C ASP A 153 -11.79 -1.89 34.58
N ALA A 154 -13.00 -2.33 34.19
CA ALA A 154 -14.26 -1.64 34.51
C ALA A 154 -15.17 -2.58 35.33
N PRO A 155 -15.91 -2.08 36.33
CA PRO A 155 -16.68 -2.91 37.25
C PRO A 155 -18.02 -3.35 36.63
N SER A 156 -18.46 -4.55 37.01
CA SER A 156 -19.78 -5.11 36.70
C SER A 156 -20.93 -4.24 37.26
N PRO A 157 -22.07 -4.20 36.55
CA PRO A 157 -23.37 -4.16 37.21
C PRO A 157 -24.18 -5.41 36.86
N GLY A 158 -24.84 -5.95 37.89
CA GLY A 158 -25.55 -7.21 37.82
C GLY A 158 -27.02 -7.13 37.41
N ARG A 159 -27.55 -8.35 37.27
CA ARG A 159 -28.91 -8.82 37.52
C ARG A 159 -30.06 -8.29 36.61
N THR A 160 -30.36 -9.16 35.64
CA THR A 160 -31.66 -9.57 35.06
C THR A 160 -32.96 -8.98 35.60
N ASP A 161 -33.86 -8.63 34.67
CA ASP A 161 -35.31 -8.85 34.78
C ASP A 161 -35.85 -9.32 33.39
N PRO A 162 -36.68 -10.38 33.31
CA PRO A 162 -37.31 -10.81 32.06
C PRO A 162 -38.75 -10.25 31.99
N SER A 163 -39.07 -9.52 30.92
CA SER A 163 -40.47 -9.22 30.60
C SER A 163 -40.79 -9.63 29.17
N ALA A 164 -41.77 -10.50 29.07
CA ALA A 164 -42.25 -11.16 27.87
C ALA A 164 -42.96 -10.19 26.93
N GLY A 165 -42.60 -10.23 25.65
CA GLY A 165 -43.34 -9.64 24.53
C GLY A 165 -43.52 -10.70 23.44
N ALA A 166 -44.75 -10.92 23.03
CA ALA A 166 -45.23 -11.96 22.12
C ALA A 166 -44.51 -12.01 20.75
N PRO A 167 -44.48 -13.19 20.07
CA PRO A 167 -43.81 -13.34 18.79
C PRO A 167 -44.55 -12.60 17.67
N PRO A 168 -43.88 -11.84 16.80
CA PRO A 168 -44.49 -11.36 15.57
C PRO A 168 -44.68 -12.55 14.61
N THR A 169 -45.89 -12.64 14.07
CA THR A 169 -46.31 -13.56 13.02
C THR A 169 -45.44 -13.38 11.77
N PRO A 170 -44.92 -14.45 11.13
CA PRO A 170 -44.10 -14.30 9.92
C PRO A 170 -45.01 -14.00 8.72
N THR A 171 -45.11 -12.73 8.34
CA THR A 171 -45.63 -12.37 7.01
C THR A 171 -44.49 -12.57 6.02
N GLY A 172 -44.42 -13.78 5.46
CA GLY A 172 -43.49 -14.15 4.41
C GLY A 172 -43.84 -13.46 3.08
N ALA A 173 -43.17 -12.36 2.79
CA ALA A 173 -42.59 -12.13 1.49
C ALA A 173 -41.10 -12.42 1.67
N ALA A 174 -40.54 -13.39 0.94
CA ALA A 174 -39.10 -13.59 0.93
C ALA A 174 -38.48 -12.29 0.38
N GLU A 175 -37.94 -11.46 1.26
CA GLU A 175 -37.17 -10.29 0.87
C GLU A 175 -36.04 -10.79 -0.03
N VAL A 176 -36.04 -10.35 -1.30
CA VAL A 176 -34.96 -10.67 -2.23
C VAL A 176 -33.75 -9.90 -1.72
N LEU A 177 -32.92 -10.59 -0.93
CA LEU A 177 -31.71 -10.01 -0.37
C LEU A 177 -30.76 -9.64 -1.51
N ASP A 178 -30.27 -8.40 -1.49
CA ASP A 178 -29.27 -7.94 -2.45
C ASP A 178 -28.00 -8.79 -2.31
N PRO A 179 -27.54 -9.48 -3.37
CA PRO A 179 -26.29 -10.23 -3.34
C PRO A 179 -25.05 -9.33 -3.14
N HIS A 180 -25.18 -8.00 -3.32
CA HIS A 180 -24.12 -7.00 -3.20
C HIS A 180 -24.35 -6.04 -2.01
N PRO A 181 -24.33 -6.51 -0.75
CA PRO A 181 -24.51 -5.63 0.41
C PRO A 181 -23.30 -4.68 0.58
N PRO A 182 -23.51 -3.35 0.70
CA PRO A 182 -22.41 -2.38 0.74
C PRO A 182 -21.49 -2.62 1.95
N PRO A 183 -20.18 -2.40 1.81
CA PRO A 183 -19.27 -2.52 2.94
C PRO A 183 -19.47 -1.38 3.95
N PRO A 184 -19.06 -1.56 5.21
CA PRO A 184 -19.15 -0.50 6.22
C PRO A 184 -18.23 0.68 5.86
N THR A 185 -18.73 1.90 6.03
CA THR A 185 -17.95 3.13 5.79
C THR A 185 -16.97 3.43 6.93
N SER A 186 -17.27 2.95 8.15
CA SER A 186 -16.32 2.94 9.27
C SER A 186 -15.54 1.63 9.28
N LEU A 187 -14.23 1.69 9.04
CA LEU A 187 -13.39 0.50 9.03
C LEU A 187 -13.24 -0.10 10.43
N PRO A 188 -13.31 -1.42 10.57
CA PRO A 188 -12.87 -2.10 11.79
C PRO A 188 -11.39 -1.81 12.05
N ALA A 189 -11.03 -1.57 13.31
CA ALA A 189 -9.65 -1.23 13.71
C ALA A 189 -8.70 -2.45 13.65
N ASP A 190 -9.23 -3.67 13.73
CA ASP A 190 -8.46 -4.88 13.99
C ASP A 190 -8.92 -6.09 13.16
N GLY A 191 -8.21 -7.21 13.32
CA GLY A 191 -8.50 -8.46 12.61
C GLY A 191 -8.04 -8.50 11.15
N TRP A 192 -7.28 -7.49 10.72
CA TRP A 192 -6.72 -7.41 9.36
C TRP A 192 -5.46 -8.26 9.21
N GLN A 193 -5.43 -9.02 8.10
CA GLN A 193 -4.31 -9.85 7.66
C GLN A 193 -3.78 -9.28 6.35
N LEU A 194 -2.46 -9.05 6.27
CA LEU A 194 -1.80 -8.58 5.06
C LEU A 194 -1.26 -9.75 4.24
N ARG A 195 -1.21 -9.56 2.93
CA ARG A 195 -0.49 -10.41 1.99
C ARG A 195 -0.06 -9.62 0.76
N GLN A 196 0.94 -10.11 0.05
CA GLN A 196 1.26 -9.61 -1.28
C GLN A 196 0.35 -10.28 -2.32
N PRO A 197 -0.12 -9.56 -3.35
CA PRO A 197 -0.82 -10.15 -4.47
C PRO A 197 0.02 -11.26 -5.12
N GLY A 198 -0.54 -12.46 -5.25
CA GLY A 198 0.15 -13.59 -5.88
C GLY A 198 1.05 -14.43 -4.96
N ALA A 199 1.06 -14.17 -3.65
CA ALA A 199 1.58 -15.15 -2.68
C ALA A 199 0.62 -16.35 -2.65
N ASP A 200 1.12 -17.55 -2.99
CA ASP A 200 0.32 -18.76 -3.17
C ASP A 200 -0.64 -19.03 -1.99
N GLY A 201 -1.94 -18.88 -2.23
CA GLY A 201 -3.00 -19.40 -1.35
C GLY A 201 -3.37 -20.85 -1.73
N PRO A 202 -4.03 -21.61 -0.84
CA PRO A 202 -4.44 -22.98 -1.16
C PRO A 202 -5.32 -23.00 -2.42
N ALA A 203 -4.87 -23.75 -3.42
CA ALA A 203 -5.58 -23.93 -4.69
C ALA A 203 -6.87 -24.73 -4.47
N GLY A 204 -7.97 -24.32 -5.14
CA GLY A 204 -9.20 -25.13 -5.24
C GLY A 204 -10.46 -24.56 -4.58
N ALA A 205 -10.43 -23.35 -4.04
CA ALA A 205 -11.64 -22.64 -3.62
C ALA A 205 -12.23 -21.80 -4.77
N PRO A 206 -13.57 -21.67 -4.87
CA PRO A 206 -14.27 -21.02 -6.00
C PRO A 206 -13.91 -19.54 -6.24
N ALA A 207 -13.38 -18.88 -5.21
CA ALA A 207 -12.53 -17.71 -5.36
C ALA A 207 -11.37 -17.84 -4.36
N ALA A 208 -10.30 -18.50 -4.81
CA ALA A 208 -9.04 -18.57 -4.07
C ALA A 208 -8.51 -17.14 -3.83
N PRO A 209 -7.70 -16.91 -2.78
CA PRO A 209 -7.10 -15.61 -2.49
C PRO A 209 -6.48 -14.93 -3.72
N GLY A 210 -5.81 -15.71 -4.59
CA GLY A 210 -5.22 -15.21 -5.83
C GLY A 210 -6.20 -14.61 -6.85
N THR A 211 -7.46 -15.03 -6.87
CA THR A 211 -8.48 -14.49 -7.78
C THR A 211 -8.97 -13.12 -7.33
N ILE A 212 -9.21 -12.94 -6.04
CA ILE A 212 -9.56 -11.61 -5.49
C ILE A 212 -8.38 -10.65 -5.65
N ASP A 213 -7.16 -11.14 -5.42
CA ASP A 213 -5.95 -10.35 -5.64
C ASP A 213 -5.86 -9.90 -7.12
N ALA A 214 -6.09 -10.81 -8.09
CA ALA A 214 -6.14 -10.46 -9.52
C ALA A 214 -7.20 -9.40 -9.85
N LEU A 215 -8.40 -9.48 -9.25
CA LEU A 215 -9.43 -8.46 -9.39
C LEU A 215 -8.96 -7.11 -8.83
N THR A 216 -8.38 -7.08 -7.62
CA THR A 216 -7.88 -5.81 -7.04
C THR A 216 -6.80 -5.18 -7.90
N VAL A 217 -5.90 -6.00 -8.46
CA VAL A 217 -4.85 -5.51 -9.37
C VAL A 217 -5.47 -4.99 -10.67
N LEU A 218 -6.44 -5.69 -11.28
CA LEU A 218 -7.15 -5.21 -12.46
C LEU A 218 -7.81 -3.85 -12.23
N LEU A 219 -8.52 -3.68 -11.10
CA LEU A 219 -9.17 -2.41 -10.73
C LEU A 219 -8.18 -1.26 -10.54
N LEU A 220 -6.99 -1.56 -10.00
CA LEU A 220 -5.91 -0.58 -9.81
C LEU A 220 -5.17 -0.25 -11.11
N MET A 221 -5.24 -1.09 -12.15
CA MET A 221 -4.53 -0.92 -13.43
C MET A 221 -5.36 -0.22 -14.52
N ILE A 222 -6.66 -0.05 -14.32
CA ILE A 222 -7.54 0.67 -15.26
C ILE A 222 -7.51 2.19 -15.06
N THR A 223 -6.40 2.75 -14.58
CA THR A 223 -6.20 4.19 -14.39
C THR A 223 -4.81 4.64 -14.82
N SER A 224 -4.68 5.88 -15.29
CA SER A 224 -3.42 6.51 -15.71
C SER A 224 -3.56 8.03 -15.67
N GLU A 225 -2.50 8.78 -15.41
CA GLU A 225 -2.56 10.26 -15.44
C GLU A 225 -2.62 10.79 -16.90
N GLU A 226 -2.04 10.01 -17.81
CA GLU A 226 -1.94 10.30 -19.24
C GLU A 226 -2.80 9.32 -20.04
N PRO A 227 -3.36 9.73 -21.18
CA PRO A 227 -4.08 8.83 -22.06
C PRO A 227 -3.11 7.80 -22.67
N ASP A 228 -3.62 6.62 -22.99
CA ASP A 228 -2.83 5.63 -23.71
C ASP A 228 -2.57 6.08 -25.15
N VAL A 229 -1.66 5.39 -25.85
CA VAL A 229 -1.36 5.70 -27.25
C VAL A 229 -2.40 5.03 -28.16
N ALA A 230 -3.40 5.79 -28.62
CA ALA A 230 -4.49 5.30 -29.46
C ALA A 230 -4.03 4.52 -30.70
N ALA A 231 -2.96 4.98 -31.37
CA ALA A 231 -2.40 4.27 -32.52
C ALA A 231 -1.89 2.87 -32.17
N LEU A 232 -1.25 2.68 -31.00
CA LEU A 232 -0.78 1.37 -30.56
C LEU A 232 -1.96 0.45 -30.18
N LEU A 233 -3.06 1.00 -29.69
CA LEU A 233 -4.29 0.24 -29.44
C LEU A 233 -4.97 -0.19 -30.74
N ALA A 234 -5.04 0.70 -31.74
CA ALA A 234 -5.59 0.37 -33.05
C ALA A 234 -4.78 -0.71 -33.78
N ASP A 235 -3.46 -0.72 -33.59
CA ASP A 235 -2.54 -1.71 -34.17
C ASP A 235 -2.41 -3.00 -33.32
N SER A 236 -3.13 -3.08 -32.19
CA SER A 236 -3.13 -4.26 -31.31
C SER A 236 -4.30 -5.21 -31.61
N GLU A 237 -4.43 -6.28 -30.82
CA GLU A 237 -5.58 -7.20 -30.84
C GLU A 237 -6.87 -6.58 -30.27
N SER A 238 -7.00 -5.25 -30.29
CA SER A 238 -8.20 -4.54 -29.82
C SER A 238 -9.26 -4.48 -30.92
N HIS A 239 -10.51 -4.74 -30.56
CA HIS A 239 -11.60 -4.90 -31.52
C HIS A 239 -12.90 -4.28 -31.01
N TRP A 240 -13.69 -3.69 -31.89
CA TRP A 240 -15.08 -3.38 -31.59
C TRP A 240 -15.90 -4.66 -31.72
N LEU A 241 -16.70 -4.97 -30.70
CA LEU A 241 -17.52 -6.18 -30.66
C LEU A 241 -18.96 -5.89 -31.02
N ARG A 242 -19.60 -4.93 -30.34
CA ARG A 242 -21.02 -4.59 -30.52
C ARG A 242 -21.39 -3.28 -29.84
N ARG A 243 -22.58 -2.77 -30.15
CA ARG A 243 -23.29 -1.81 -29.29
C ARG A 243 -24.06 -2.55 -28.21
N ASP A 244 -24.21 -1.90 -27.07
CA ASP A 244 -24.97 -2.39 -25.92
C ASP A 244 -25.65 -1.23 -25.18
N ARG A 245 -26.44 -1.57 -24.16
CA ARG A 245 -26.96 -0.62 -23.19
C ARG A 245 -26.69 -1.13 -21.78
N THR A 246 -26.13 -0.29 -20.91
CA THR A 246 -25.83 -0.61 -19.52
C THR A 246 -26.23 0.56 -18.61
N ALA A 247 -26.89 0.28 -17.49
CA ALA A 247 -27.38 1.31 -16.56
C ALA A 247 -28.15 2.48 -17.23
N GLY A 248 -28.81 2.23 -18.37
CA GLY A 248 -29.52 3.27 -19.13
C GLY A 248 -28.66 4.07 -20.13
N HIS A 249 -27.35 3.85 -20.19
CA HIS A 249 -26.42 4.47 -21.13
C HIS A 249 -26.19 3.61 -22.37
N ASP A 250 -26.20 4.23 -23.55
CA ASP A 250 -25.76 3.59 -24.78
C ASP A 250 -24.23 3.52 -24.80
N VAL A 251 -23.70 2.32 -25.03
CA VAL A 251 -22.26 2.05 -24.93
C VAL A 251 -21.78 1.18 -26.10
N ASP A 252 -20.51 1.29 -26.41
CA ASP A 252 -19.79 0.36 -27.28
C ASP A 252 -19.03 -0.66 -26.42
N VAL A 253 -19.05 -1.91 -26.86
CA VAL A 253 -18.29 -3.02 -26.26
C VAL A 253 -17.02 -3.21 -27.04
N LEU A 254 -15.89 -2.90 -26.42
CA LEU A 254 -14.57 -2.99 -27.03
C LEU A 254 -13.77 -4.10 -26.34
N LEU A 255 -13.12 -4.96 -27.12
CA LEU A 255 -12.05 -5.82 -26.64
C LEU A 255 -10.75 -5.02 -26.64
N GLY A 256 -9.99 -5.06 -25.56
CA GLY A 256 -8.67 -4.44 -25.48
C GLY A 256 -7.79 -5.09 -24.40
N PRO A 257 -6.53 -4.69 -24.29
CA PRO A 257 -5.61 -5.29 -23.33
C PRO A 257 -5.80 -4.71 -21.92
N ALA A 258 -5.51 -5.52 -20.89
CA ALA A 258 -5.49 -5.07 -19.50
C ALA A 258 -4.35 -4.09 -19.20
N VAL A 259 -3.23 -4.20 -19.91
CA VAL A 259 -2.11 -3.24 -19.92
C VAL A 259 -1.94 -2.71 -21.34
N PRO A 260 -1.96 -1.39 -21.54
CA PRO A 260 -1.86 -0.81 -22.87
C PRO A 260 -0.45 -1.03 -23.43
N PRO A 261 -0.31 -1.26 -24.75
CA PRO A 261 1.00 -1.29 -25.39
C PRO A 261 1.72 0.05 -25.21
N SER A 262 3.00 -0.01 -24.83
CA SER A 262 3.86 1.16 -24.67
C SER A 262 5.02 1.13 -25.68
N PRO A 263 5.56 2.29 -26.09
CA PRO A 263 6.75 2.33 -26.95
C PRO A 263 7.95 1.64 -26.27
N PRO A 264 8.83 0.95 -27.02
CA PRO A 264 10.00 0.30 -26.44
C PRO A 264 10.96 1.34 -25.83
N PRO A 265 11.50 1.11 -24.61
CA PRO A 265 12.45 2.03 -23.99
C PRO A 265 13.82 1.97 -24.71
N PRO A 266 14.61 3.06 -24.68
CA PRO A 266 15.97 3.05 -25.18
C PRO A 266 16.94 2.35 -24.20
N GLY A 267 17.39 1.12 -24.51
CA GLY A 267 18.47 0.43 -23.79
C GLY A 267 18.34 -1.10 -23.77
N PRO A 268 19.40 -1.85 -23.36
CA PRO A 268 19.35 -3.30 -23.24
C PRO A 268 18.51 -3.75 -22.04
N ALA A 269 17.69 -4.78 -22.24
CA ALA A 269 16.82 -5.37 -21.21
C ALA A 269 17.64 -6.13 -20.15
N ALA A 270 17.32 -5.92 -18.87
CA ALA A 270 17.92 -6.66 -17.75
C ALA A 270 17.09 -7.92 -17.42
N PRO A 271 17.71 -9.03 -16.98
CA PRO A 271 16.98 -10.23 -16.55
C PRO A 271 16.57 -10.13 -15.08
N GLY A 272 15.31 -10.47 -14.78
CA GLY A 272 14.81 -10.67 -13.42
C GLY A 272 13.38 -11.20 -13.42
N ARG A 273 13.12 -12.31 -12.71
CA ARG A 273 11.84 -13.03 -12.69
C ARG A 273 11.24 -13.09 -11.29
N ALA A 274 9.98 -12.70 -11.16
CA ALA A 274 8.95 -13.32 -10.31
C ALA A 274 7.60 -13.25 -11.10
N PRO A 275 6.94 -14.38 -11.41
CA PRO A 275 5.62 -14.46 -12.10
C PRO A 275 4.46 -14.71 -11.10
N ASP A 276 3.15 -14.53 -11.31
CA ASP A 276 2.21 -13.79 -12.18
C ASP A 276 0.81 -13.89 -11.51
N SER A 277 0.09 -12.81 -11.16
CA SER A 277 -1.27 -12.89 -10.52
C SER A 277 -2.40 -12.90 -11.56
N SER A 278 -2.24 -13.77 -12.56
CA SER A 278 -2.40 -13.47 -13.97
C SER A 278 -3.80 -12.99 -14.44
N LEU A 279 -3.91 -11.76 -14.99
CA LEU A 279 -4.77 -11.54 -16.16
C LEU A 279 -3.94 -11.85 -17.43
N ALA A 280 -3.56 -13.13 -17.50
CA ALA A 280 -2.38 -13.71 -18.16
C ALA A 280 -1.18 -12.75 -18.13
N ALA A 281 -0.61 -12.55 -16.93
CA ALA A 281 0.47 -11.60 -16.62
C ALA A 281 0.16 -10.13 -16.91
N MET A 282 -1.15 -9.81 -16.94
CA MET A 282 -1.75 -8.48 -17.07
C MET A 282 -1.62 -7.82 -18.45
N GLY A 283 -1.31 -8.59 -19.49
CA GLY A 283 -1.55 -8.19 -20.89
C GLY A 283 -2.79 -8.81 -21.52
N GLY A 284 -3.54 -9.65 -20.78
CA GLY A 284 -4.70 -10.39 -21.28
C GLY A 284 -5.86 -9.52 -21.75
N ALA A 285 -6.78 -10.11 -22.51
CA ALA A 285 -7.90 -9.41 -23.11
C ALA A 285 -9.03 -9.13 -22.10
N VAL A 286 -9.58 -7.92 -22.17
CA VAL A 286 -10.69 -7.40 -21.35
C VAL A 286 -11.74 -6.82 -22.29
N GLN A 287 -13.01 -7.08 -22.00
CA GLN A 287 -14.12 -6.39 -22.64
C GLN A 287 -14.48 -5.15 -21.83
N TYR A 288 -14.57 -4.00 -22.49
CA TYR A 288 -14.87 -2.70 -21.91
C TYR A 288 -16.17 -2.15 -22.49
N TRP A 289 -17.10 -1.72 -21.64
CA TRP A 289 -18.32 -1.01 -22.03
C TRP A 289 -18.10 0.48 -21.83
N LEU A 290 -17.84 1.19 -22.94
CA LEU A 290 -17.53 2.62 -22.94
C LEU A 290 -18.67 3.42 -23.55
N ASP A 291 -19.03 4.54 -22.94
CA ASP A 291 -19.93 5.50 -23.57
C ASP A 291 -19.22 6.35 -24.66
N ASP A 292 -19.93 7.30 -25.23
CA ASP A 292 -19.41 8.24 -26.24
C ASP A 292 -18.33 9.17 -25.67
N GLN A 293 -18.31 9.38 -24.35
CA GLN A 293 -17.32 10.18 -23.62
C GLN A 293 -16.16 9.33 -23.09
N ALA A 294 -16.03 8.07 -23.50
CA ALA A 294 -15.01 7.12 -23.04
C ALA A 294 -15.07 6.76 -21.54
N ARG A 295 -16.19 7.03 -20.85
CA ARG A 295 -16.37 6.60 -19.46
C ARG A 295 -16.68 5.11 -19.44
N LEU A 296 -15.98 4.39 -18.58
CA LEU A 296 -16.16 2.95 -18.39
C LEU A 296 -17.31 2.66 -17.44
N HIS A 297 -18.32 1.91 -17.92
CA HIS A 297 -19.50 1.53 -17.14
C HIS A 297 -19.44 0.07 -16.66
N ARG A 298 -18.83 -0.81 -17.46
CA ARG A 298 -18.67 -2.23 -17.14
C ARG A 298 -17.39 -2.77 -17.75
N LEU A 299 -16.75 -3.73 -17.09
CA LEU A 299 -15.74 -4.58 -17.70
C LEU A 299 -16.03 -6.07 -17.44
N GLU A 300 -15.56 -6.92 -18.35
CA GLU A 300 -15.58 -8.38 -18.20
C GLU A 300 -14.24 -8.97 -18.62
N ALA A 301 -13.76 -9.97 -17.88
CA ALA A 301 -12.48 -10.64 -18.13
C ALA A 301 -12.46 -12.07 -17.57
N LEU A 302 -11.39 -12.82 -17.85
CA LEU A 302 -11.06 -14.06 -17.15
C LEU A 302 -9.90 -13.82 -16.19
N LEU A 303 -10.13 -13.97 -14.88
CA LEU A 303 -9.10 -13.84 -13.84
C LEU A 303 -8.16 -15.05 -13.78
N ALA A 304 -8.67 -16.20 -14.23
CA ALA A 304 -7.95 -17.46 -14.39
C ALA A 304 -8.71 -18.31 -15.43
N PRO A 305 -8.11 -19.40 -15.95
CA PRO A 305 -8.84 -20.33 -16.81
C PRO A 305 -10.13 -20.82 -16.13
N GLY A 306 -11.29 -20.51 -16.74
CA GLY A 306 -12.61 -20.88 -16.21
C GLY A 306 -13.15 -19.99 -15.08
N THR A 307 -12.48 -18.88 -14.75
CA THR A 307 -12.92 -17.95 -13.71
C THR A 307 -13.25 -16.58 -14.32
N PRO A 308 -14.48 -16.38 -14.83
CA PRO A 308 -14.90 -15.09 -15.34
C PRO A 308 -15.11 -14.09 -14.21
N VAL A 309 -14.96 -12.82 -14.56
CA VAL A 309 -15.35 -11.69 -13.72
C VAL A 309 -16.17 -10.72 -14.54
N ARG A 310 -17.24 -10.22 -13.94
CA ARG A 310 -18.00 -9.05 -14.39
C ARG A 310 -17.88 -7.97 -13.34
N VAL A 311 -17.53 -6.76 -13.74
CA VAL A 311 -17.46 -5.60 -12.85
C VAL A 311 -18.29 -4.47 -13.43
N GLU A 312 -19.24 -3.97 -12.66
CA GLU A 312 -20.02 -2.77 -12.95
C GLU A 312 -19.49 -1.61 -12.09
N LEU A 313 -19.37 -0.44 -12.71
CA LEU A 313 -18.90 0.78 -12.05
C LEU A 313 -20.05 1.76 -11.87
N ASP A 314 -20.28 2.16 -10.63
CA ASP A 314 -21.25 3.20 -10.27
C ASP A 314 -20.53 4.54 -10.14
N ARG A 315 -20.75 5.43 -11.11
CA ARG A 315 -20.07 6.74 -11.18
C ARG A 315 -20.72 7.79 -10.29
N ASP A 316 -21.92 7.53 -9.78
CA ASP A 316 -22.66 8.46 -8.93
C ASP A 316 -22.40 8.20 -7.44
N ASP A 317 -21.64 7.15 -7.11
CA ASP A 317 -21.20 6.83 -5.74
C ASP A 317 -19.69 7.10 -5.55
N PRO A 318 -19.30 8.31 -5.11
CA PRO A 318 -17.91 8.66 -4.84
C PRO A 318 -17.44 8.24 -3.43
N THR A 319 -18.24 7.45 -2.71
CA THR A 319 -17.88 7.03 -1.34
C THR A 319 -16.59 6.23 -1.42
N ALA A 320 -15.58 6.54 -0.62
CA ALA A 320 -14.47 5.63 -0.40
C ALA A 320 -13.92 5.93 1.00
N PRO A 321 -13.87 4.94 1.91
CA PRO A 321 -13.33 5.15 3.24
C PRO A 321 -11.83 5.44 3.17
N ALA A 322 -11.28 5.92 4.28
CA ALA A 322 -9.83 6.04 4.43
C ALA A 322 -9.15 4.68 4.22
N ALA A 323 -7.88 4.69 3.79
CA ALA A 323 -7.08 3.49 3.83
C ALA A 323 -6.84 3.09 5.29
N LEU A 324 -6.61 1.80 5.55
CA LEU A 324 -5.98 1.35 6.78
C LEU A 324 -4.65 2.08 6.95
N ASP A 325 -4.22 2.32 8.19
CA ASP A 325 -2.93 2.95 8.46
C ASP A 325 -1.79 2.21 7.74
N LEU A 326 -1.80 0.87 7.78
CA LEU A 326 -0.83 0.00 7.08
C LEU A 326 -0.83 0.14 5.54
N LEU A 327 -1.87 0.76 4.99
CA LEU A 327 -2.05 1.04 3.56
C LEU A 327 -1.97 2.55 3.25
N GLY A 328 -1.57 3.39 4.21
CA GLY A 328 -1.32 4.82 4.05
C GLY A 328 -2.33 5.75 4.76
N GLY A 329 -3.34 5.18 5.43
CA GLY A 329 -4.27 5.90 6.28
C GLY A 329 -5.19 6.88 5.55
N ALA A 330 -5.55 7.96 6.25
CA ALA A 330 -6.40 9.02 5.71
C ALA A 330 -5.75 9.82 4.56
N ALA A 331 -6.59 10.63 3.90
CA ALA A 331 -6.18 11.65 2.95
C ALA A 331 -4.99 12.50 3.41
N ILE A 332 -4.09 12.85 2.49
CA ILE A 332 -3.10 13.91 2.69
C ILE A 332 -3.36 15.07 1.74
N ASP A 333 -2.95 16.27 2.15
CA ASP A 333 -2.96 17.51 1.37
C ASP A 333 -1.61 18.24 1.60
N PRO A 334 -0.54 17.83 0.89
CA PRO A 334 0.79 18.34 1.12
C PRO A 334 0.88 19.86 0.88
N ARG A 335 1.28 20.61 1.89
CA ARG A 335 1.55 22.06 1.78
C ARG A 335 2.85 22.46 2.47
N PRO A 336 3.45 23.60 2.10
CA PRO A 336 4.55 24.18 2.86
C PRO A 336 4.19 24.36 4.34
N VAL A 337 5.19 24.17 5.20
CA VAL A 337 5.07 24.41 6.65
C VAL A 337 5.05 25.90 6.96
N THR A 338 4.27 26.29 7.97
CA THR A 338 4.21 27.63 8.54
C THR A 338 5.40 27.90 9.47
N ASP A 339 5.62 29.16 9.87
CA ASP A 339 6.69 29.52 10.81
C ASP A 339 6.60 28.76 12.14
N GLN A 340 5.38 28.64 12.68
CA GLN A 340 5.14 27.89 13.93
C GLN A 340 5.45 26.40 13.77
N GLU A 341 5.11 25.81 12.62
CA GLU A 341 5.42 24.41 12.32
C GLU A 341 6.92 24.21 12.12
N VAL A 342 7.61 25.15 11.47
CA VAL A 342 9.07 25.15 11.34
C VAL A 342 9.74 25.18 12.72
N ASP A 343 9.31 26.09 13.60
CA ASP A 343 9.85 26.16 14.96
C ASP A 343 9.56 24.88 15.76
N ARG A 344 8.38 24.28 15.56
CA ARG A 344 8.04 23.01 16.19
C ARG A 344 8.94 21.87 15.74
N LEU A 345 9.11 21.72 14.42
CA LEU A 345 9.95 20.68 13.82
C LEU A 345 11.44 20.89 14.13
N ALA A 346 11.91 22.14 14.14
CA ALA A 346 13.28 22.47 14.50
C ALA A 346 13.61 22.05 15.95
N GLN A 347 12.62 22.07 16.84
CA GLN A 347 12.73 21.66 18.23
C GLN A 347 12.37 20.18 18.48
N LEU A 348 12.11 19.39 17.44
CA LEU A 348 11.65 18.00 17.59
C LEU A 348 12.66 17.14 18.37
N ARG A 349 13.94 17.13 17.99
CA ARG A 349 14.95 16.30 18.68
C ARG A 349 15.18 16.72 20.13
N PRO A 350 15.40 18.02 20.45
CA PRO A 350 15.54 18.44 21.84
C PRO A 350 14.32 18.12 22.70
N ARG A 351 13.10 18.21 22.14
CA ARG A 351 11.87 17.87 22.85
C ARG A 351 11.71 16.38 23.08
N ASN A 352 12.06 15.55 22.09
CA ASN A 352 12.12 14.10 22.26
C ASN A 352 13.14 13.74 23.35
N GLN A 353 14.34 14.30 23.30
CA GLN A 353 15.39 14.12 24.33
C GLN A 353 14.89 14.47 25.74
N ALA A 354 14.21 15.60 25.88
CA ALA A 354 13.67 16.08 27.16
C ALA A 354 12.49 15.21 27.66
N ALA A 355 11.74 14.58 26.76
CA ALA A 355 10.69 13.64 27.11
C ALA A 355 11.22 12.30 27.68
N GLY A 356 12.52 12.03 27.54
CA GLY A 356 13.18 10.83 28.08
C GLY A 356 12.99 9.61 27.19
N GLY A 357 11.75 9.18 26.96
CA GLY A 357 11.45 8.02 26.14
C GLY A 357 10.00 7.56 26.29
N GLY A 358 9.74 6.27 26.08
CA GLY A 358 8.43 5.68 26.29
C GLY A 358 8.28 4.26 25.80
N GLU A 359 7.06 3.74 25.95
CA GLU A 359 6.65 2.47 25.37
C GLU A 359 6.50 2.62 23.85
N VAL A 360 6.99 1.63 23.11
CA VAL A 360 6.82 1.57 21.66
C VAL A 360 6.06 0.34 21.22
N THR A 361 5.19 0.53 20.24
CA THR A 361 4.56 -0.56 19.49
C THR A 361 4.86 -0.38 18.00
N LEU A 362 5.02 -1.50 17.31
CA LEU A 362 5.54 -1.54 15.95
C LEU A 362 4.73 -2.51 15.11
N ALA A 363 4.48 -2.14 13.86
CA ALA A 363 3.86 -3.01 12.86
C ALA A 363 4.55 -2.79 11.52
N VAL A 364 5.12 -3.86 10.95
CA VAL A 364 5.94 -3.82 9.74
C VAL A 364 5.46 -4.92 8.79
N PRO A 365 4.87 -4.57 7.63
CA PRO A 365 4.65 -5.51 6.55
C PRO A 365 6.01 -5.99 6.01
N ALA A 366 6.35 -7.26 6.23
CA ALA A 366 7.62 -7.81 5.78
C ALA A 366 7.57 -8.17 4.28
N LYS A 367 8.75 -8.28 3.67
CA LYS A 367 8.92 -8.59 2.24
C LYS A 367 8.37 -9.96 1.85
N ASP A 368 8.34 -10.90 2.77
CA ASP A 368 7.78 -12.25 2.59
C ASP A 368 6.25 -12.29 2.79
N GLY A 369 5.61 -11.13 3.01
CA GLY A 369 4.17 -11.02 3.24
C GLY A 369 3.75 -11.21 4.71
N ALA A 370 4.67 -11.61 5.59
CA ALA A 370 4.39 -11.73 7.02
C ALA A 370 4.18 -10.37 7.67
N MET A 371 3.41 -10.32 8.76
CA MET A 371 3.31 -9.15 9.62
C MET A 371 4.25 -9.29 10.81
N VAL A 372 5.28 -8.43 10.86
CA VAL A 372 6.13 -8.31 12.04
C VAL A 372 5.54 -7.25 12.96
N ARG A 373 5.16 -7.66 14.17
CA ARG A 373 4.78 -6.76 15.26
C ARG A 373 5.87 -6.72 16.32
N ALA A 374 5.99 -5.60 17.01
CA ALA A 374 6.87 -5.54 18.17
C ALA A 374 6.32 -4.64 19.27
N THR A 375 6.70 -4.92 20.51
CA THR A 375 6.43 -4.10 21.68
C THR A 375 7.73 -3.90 22.46
N GLY A 376 7.89 -2.77 23.14
CA GLY A 376 9.13 -2.50 23.84
C GLY A 376 9.31 -1.07 24.30
N TRP A 377 10.56 -0.63 24.32
CA TRP A 377 10.98 0.63 24.91
C TRP A 377 11.87 1.42 23.96
N LEU A 378 11.70 2.74 23.96
CA LEU A 378 12.61 3.70 23.35
C LEU A 378 13.14 4.64 24.43
N ASP A 379 14.46 4.76 24.52
CA ASP A 379 15.16 5.75 25.35
C ASP A 379 15.85 6.78 24.44
N TRP A 380 15.35 8.02 24.46
CA TRP A 380 15.93 9.14 23.73
C TRP A 380 17.28 9.58 24.30
N GLN A 381 17.46 9.46 25.62
CA GLN A 381 18.69 9.85 26.31
C GLN A 381 19.86 9.00 25.88
N GLN A 382 19.65 7.69 25.77
CA GLN A 382 20.65 6.73 25.34
C GLN A 382 20.68 6.49 23.82
N SER A 383 19.65 6.93 23.09
CA SER A 383 19.44 6.56 21.68
C SER A 383 19.36 5.04 21.51
N THR A 384 18.49 4.40 22.29
CA THR A 384 18.34 2.95 22.36
C THR A 384 16.89 2.52 22.18
N VAL A 385 16.67 1.46 21.40
CA VAL A 385 15.38 0.79 21.26
C VAL A 385 15.51 -0.68 21.66
N TYR A 386 14.64 -1.16 22.55
CA TYR A 386 14.56 -2.56 22.95
C TYR A 386 13.18 -3.12 22.63
N LEU A 387 13.11 -4.26 21.94
CA LEU A 387 11.86 -4.81 21.41
C LEU A 387 11.74 -6.32 21.61
N ALA A 388 10.54 -6.77 21.96
CA ALA A 388 10.04 -8.11 21.69
C ALA A 388 9.35 -8.14 20.33
N ARG A 389 9.74 -9.07 19.48
CA ARG A 389 9.20 -9.20 18.12
C ARG A 389 8.28 -10.42 18.04
N TYR A 390 7.26 -10.28 17.20
CA TYR A 390 6.29 -11.29 16.88
C TYR A 390 6.09 -11.31 15.38
N ARG A 391 6.13 -12.48 14.77
CA ARG A 391 5.88 -12.70 13.35
C ARG A 391 4.59 -13.48 13.22
N ASP A 392 3.60 -12.88 12.58
CA ASP A 392 2.25 -13.45 12.44
C ASP A 392 1.63 -13.90 13.77
N GLY A 393 1.96 -13.17 14.85
CA GLY A 393 1.53 -13.45 16.22
C GLY A 393 2.41 -14.45 16.98
N ALA A 394 3.31 -15.17 16.30
CA ALA A 394 4.25 -16.06 16.95
C ALA A 394 5.49 -15.29 17.44
N PRO A 395 6.02 -15.56 18.64
CA PRO A 395 7.27 -14.98 19.13
C PRO A 395 8.46 -15.16 18.16
N ASP A 396 9.15 -14.06 17.83
CA ASP A 396 10.25 -13.97 16.83
C ASP A 396 11.54 -13.35 17.43
N GLY A 397 11.74 -13.49 18.73
CA GLY A 397 12.95 -13.05 19.42
C GLY A 397 12.91 -11.61 19.96
N LEU A 398 14.06 -11.18 20.46
CA LEU A 398 14.32 -9.85 20.99
C LEU A 398 15.30 -9.09 20.09
N LEU A 399 15.16 -7.77 20.10
CA LEU A 399 15.99 -6.84 19.34
C LEU A 399 16.39 -5.67 20.24
N TRP A 400 17.67 -5.32 20.19
CA TRP A 400 18.23 -4.13 20.82
C TRP A 400 18.94 -3.32 19.73
N ALA A 401 18.50 -2.09 19.50
CA ALA A 401 19.03 -1.22 18.45
C ALA A 401 19.59 0.07 19.04
N GLU A 402 20.75 0.45 18.53
CA GLU A 402 21.47 1.68 18.86
C GLU A 402 21.95 2.35 17.57
N ARG A 403 22.50 3.56 17.67
CA ARG A 403 23.03 4.26 16.49
C ARG A 403 24.11 3.48 15.74
N ALA A 404 24.89 2.65 16.44
CA ALA A 404 25.98 1.88 15.83
C ALA A 404 25.53 0.57 15.16
N GLY A 405 24.38 0.01 15.55
CA GLY A 405 23.93 -1.28 15.01
C GLY A 405 22.81 -1.91 15.81
N VAL A 406 22.64 -3.22 15.60
CA VAL A 406 21.55 -4.01 16.19
C VAL A 406 22.11 -5.28 16.80
N ALA A 407 21.69 -5.59 18.02
CA ALA A 407 21.84 -6.89 18.63
C ALA A 407 20.51 -7.65 18.59
N THR A 408 20.54 -8.93 18.20
CA THR A 408 19.35 -9.79 18.15
C THR A 408 19.55 -11.05 18.98
N ARG A 409 18.47 -11.51 19.62
CA ARG A 409 18.45 -12.77 20.38
C ARG A 409 17.22 -13.58 19.98
N SER A 410 17.42 -14.81 19.50
CA SER A 410 16.33 -15.74 19.24
C SER A 410 15.70 -16.25 20.54
N GLY A 411 14.41 -16.57 20.51
CA GLY A 411 13.71 -17.18 21.64
C GLY A 411 12.41 -16.47 22.00
N LYS A 412 11.62 -17.07 22.88
CA LYS A 412 10.36 -16.49 23.35
C LYS A 412 10.67 -15.30 24.27
N PRO A 413 10.13 -14.09 24.03
CA PRO A 413 10.09 -13.05 25.05
C PRO A 413 9.42 -13.56 26.32
N ALA A 414 9.79 -13.03 27.49
CA ALA A 414 9.00 -13.26 28.70
C ALA A 414 7.59 -12.71 28.46
N ASP A 415 6.57 -13.50 28.78
CA ASP A 415 5.17 -13.23 28.42
C ASP A 415 4.44 -12.77 29.68
N ASP A 416 4.38 -11.46 29.92
CA ASP A 416 3.74 -10.83 31.08
C ASP A 416 2.61 -9.85 30.71
N GLY A 417 2.28 -9.72 29.42
CA GLY A 417 1.24 -8.83 28.92
C GLY A 417 1.66 -7.36 28.78
N GLY A 418 2.94 -7.01 28.98
CA GLY A 418 3.50 -5.67 28.78
C GLY A 418 4.75 -5.66 27.88
N PRO A 419 5.37 -4.48 27.67
CA PRO A 419 6.66 -4.39 27.00
C PRO A 419 7.71 -5.19 27.78
N PRO A 420 8.57 -5.98 27.11
CA PRO A 420 9.53 -6.82 27.78
C PRO A 420 10.48 -6.01 28.66
N LEU A 421 10.83 -6.53 29.84
CA LEU A 421 11.89 -5.95 30.64
C LEU A 421 13.24 -6.06 29.90
N PRO A 422 14.04 -4.98 29.86
CA PRO A 422 15.33 -4.98 29.18
C PRO A 422 16.28 -6.03 29.77
N VAL A 423 16.98 -6.74 28.89
CA VAL A 423 18.10 -7.59 29.25
C VAL A 423 19.31 -7.11 28.46
N ALA A 424 20.34 -6.65 29.15
CA ALA A 424 21.55 -6.14 28.52
C ALA A 424 22.18 -7.20 27.58
N PRO A 425 22.74 -6.80 26.42
CA PRO A 425 23.34 -7.74 25.49
C PRO A 425 24.50 -8.55 26.10
N GLY A 426 24.32 -9.87 26.21
CA GLY A 426 25.31 -10.87 26.62
C GLY A 426 25.82 -11.73 25.47
N SER A 427 26.45 -12.88 25.79
CA SER A 427 27.02 -13.80 24.78
C SER A 427 25.96 -14.50 23.92
N GLU A 428 24.71 -14.52 24.35
CA GLU A 428 23.57 -15.04 23.60
C GLU A 428 23.02 -14.08 22.52
N TRP A 429 23.58 -12.87 22.43
CA TRP A 429 23.18 -11.86 21.45
C TRP A 429 24.10 -11.88 20.23
N LYS A 430 23.50 -11.82 19.04
CA LYS A 430 24.22 -11.59 17.80
C LYS A 430 24.20 -10.11 17.46
N LEU A 431 25.36 -9.47 17.57
CA LEU A 431 25.57 -8.09 17.14
C LEU A 431 25.80 -8.03 15.63
N SER A 432 25.29 -6.99 14.98
CA SER A 432 25.51 -6.71 13.56
C SER A 432 25.46 -5.20 13.33
N ALA A 433 26.37 -4.70 12.51
CA ALA A 433 26.30 -3.32 12.05
C ALA A 433 25.08 -3.13 11.12
N TRP A 434 24.59 -1.89 10.97
CA TRP A 434 23.43 -1.61 10.11
C TRP A 434 23.69 -2.01 8.65
N GLU A 435 24.92 -1.82 8.17
CA GLU A 435 25.34 -2.13 6.79
C GLU A 435 25.33 -3.64 6.51
N GLU A 436 25.61 -4.46 7.51
CA GLU A 436 25.66 -5.93 7.39
C GLU A 436 24.26 -6.55 7.30
N ARG A 437 23.22 -5.78 7.66
CA ARG A 437 21.82 -6.20 7.66
C ARG A 437 21.06 -5.75 6.42
N ALA A 438 21.71 -5.11 5.46
CA ALA A 438 21.11 -4.73 4.20
C ALA A 438 21.10 -5.89 3.19
N ASP A 439 20.12 -5.90 2.28
CA ASP A 439 20.13 -6.70 1.05
C ASP A 439 20.52 -5.85 -0.16
N ASP A 440 20.51 -6.42 -1.37
CA ASP A 440 20.83 -5.71 -2.62
C ASP A 440 19.93 -4.48 -2.89
N GLN A 441 18.79 -4.37 -2.20
CA GLN A 441 17.86 -3.25 -2.27
C GLN A 441 18.02 -2.26 -1.10
N GLY A 442 18.98 -2.48 -0.17
CA GLY A 442 19.31 -1.64 0.99
C GLY A 442 18.91 -2.26 2.34
N GLY A 443 18.81 -1.46 3.41
CA GLY A 443 18.35 -1.92 4.74
C GLY A 443 16.88 -2.34 4.79
N TYR A 444 16.54 -3.34 5.60
CA TYR A 444 15.15 -3.78 5.80
C TYR A 444 14.24 -2.67 6.34
N ASP A 445 12.93 -2.73 6.06
CA ASP A 445 11.98 -1.67 6.46
C ASP A 445 11.94 -1.47 7.99
N LEU A 446 12.03 -2.54 8.77
CA LEU A 446 12.19 -2.44 10.24
C LEU A 446 13.47 -1.68 10.61
N ASP A 447 14.60 -2.07 10.03
CA ASP A 447 15.91 -1.50 10.36
C ASP A 447 15.98 -0.01 10.00
N LEU A 448 15.36 0.39 8.88
CA LEU A 448 15.26 1.78 8.46
C LEU A 448 14.36 2.61 9.37
N LEU A 449 13.22 2.06 9.78
CA LEU A 449 12.31 2.72 10.72
C LEU A 449 13.01 2.92 12.09
N LEU A 450 13.78 1.93 12.54
CA LEU A 450 14.58 2.03 13.77
C LEU A 450 15.73 3.03 13.64
N ASN A 451 16.48 3.01 12.54
CA ASN A 451 17.53 3.99 12.32
C ASN A 451 16.97 5.43 12.25
N GLU A 452 15.82 5.61 11.58
CA GLU A 452 15.13 6.89 11.51
C GLU A 452 14.71 7.38 12.90
N VAL A 453 14.02 6.56 13.71
CA VAL A 453 13.61 7.00 15.05
C VAL A 453 14.82 7.32 15.91
N LEU A 454 15.88 6.50 15.89
CA LEU A 454 17.11 6.77 16.65
C LEU A 454 17.83 8.06 16.20
N SER A 455 17.67 8.46 14.94
CA SER A 455 18.23 9.71 14.41
C SER A 455 17.57 10.97 14.99
N LEU A 456 16.38 10.83 15.58
CA LEU A 456 15.60 11.90 16.21
C LEU A 456 16.01 12.14 17.67
N ALA A 457 16.95 11.38 18.22
CA ALA A 457 17.57 11.65 19.52
C ALA A 457 18.67 12.71 19.39
N GLY A 458 18.66 13.71 20.26
CA GLY A 458 19.73 14.70 20.39
C GLY A 458 19.30 16.04 21.00
N PRO A 459 20.19 16.74 21.72
CA PRO A 459 19.86 18.01 22.39
C PRO A 459 19.92 19.23 21.48
N THR A 460 20.44 19.10 20.25
CA THR A 460 20.67 20.22 19.34
C THR A 460 19.44 20.43 18.45
N PRO A 461 18.86 21.66 18.42
CA PRO A 461 17.79 21.98 17.49
C PRO A 461 18.26 21.94 16.03
N ASP A 462 17.34 21.61 15.13
CA ASP A 462 17.60 21.66 13.69
C ASP A 462 17.60 23.09 13.16
N GLN A 463 18.34 23.30 12.08
CA GLN A 463 18.36 24.59 11.42
C GLN A 463 16.98 24.87 10.79
N PRO A 464 16.32 25.99 11.11
CA PRO A 464 14.97 26.28 10.60
C PRO A 464 14.89 26.39 9.07
N LYS A 465 15.96 26.83 8.40
CA LYS A 465 15.97 27.06 6.95
C LYS A 465 15.78 25.75 6.15
N PRO A 466 16.61 24.69 6.35
CA PRO A 466 16.35 23.39 5.72
C PRO A 466 14.96 22.83 6.00
N VAL A 467 14.46 22.96 7.23
CA VAL A 467 13.10 22.51 7.60
C VAL A 467 12.05 23.25 6.77
N ARG A 468 12.13 24.58 6.68
CA ARG A 468 11.19 25.40 5.89
C ARG A 468 11.20 25.04 4.40
N GLU A 469 12.36 24.79 3.83
CA GLU A 469 12.51 24.51 2.40
C GLU A 469 11.96 23.12 2.04
N HIS A 470 12.22 22.12 2.87
CA HIS A 470 11.98 20.72 2.53
C HIS A 470 10.74 20.13 3.19
N ALA A 471 10.43 20.49 4.44
CA ALA A 471 9.30 19.89 5.15
C ALA A 471 7.96 20.29 4.52
N ARG A 472 7.01 19.37 4.57
CA ARG A 472 5.62 19.61 4.20
C ARG A 472 4.72 19.15 5.33
N TRP A 473 3.68 19.94 5.60
CA TRP A 473 2.55 19.48 6.40
C TRP A 473 1.64 18.68 5.49
N LEU A 474 1.11 17.57 5.99
CA LEU A 474 0.29 16.63 5.21
C LEU A 474 -1.18 16.63 5.65
N ARG A 475 -1.42 16.60 6.97
CA ARG A 475 -2.77 16.62 7.55
C ARG A 475 -2.69 16.87 9.05
N SER A 476 -3.83 17.18 9.66
CA SER A 476 -4.03 17.03 11.10
C SER A 476 -4.66 15.68 11.39
N ASP A 477 -4.34 15.11 12.54
CA ASP A 477 -4.81 13.79 12.96
C ASP A 477 -5.07 13.77 14.48
N ARG A 478 -5.61 12.66 14.97
CA ARG A 478 -5.78 12.41 16.41
C ARG A 478 -5.30 10.99 16.73
N LEU A 479 -4.23 10.92 17.52
CA LEU A 479 -3.68 9.65 17.99
C LEU A 479 -4.00 9.50 19.47
N ARG A 480 -4.85 8.52 19.81
CA ARG A 480 -5.44 8.37 21.14
C ARG A 480 -6.10 9.70 21.56
N ASP A 481 -5.61 10.33 22.62
CA ASP A 481 -6.11 11.62 23.10
C ASP A 481 -5.31 12.84 22.61
N ALA A 482 -4.19 12.63 21.92
CA ALA A 482 -3.33 13.70 21.44
C ALA A 482 -3.76 14.22 20.06
N ARG A 483 -3.82 15.55 19.92
CA ARG A 483 -3.88 16.19 18.59
C ARG A 483 -2.48 16.24 18.01
N VAL A 484 -2.35 15.77 16.79
CA VAL A 484 -1.05 15.70 16.11
C VAL A 484 -1.15 16.32 14.73
N ASP A 485 -0.05 16.89 14.27
CA ASP A 485 0.13 17.28 12.88
C ASP A 485 1.09 16.28 12.22
N VAL A 486 0.74 15.86 11.00
CA VAL A 486 1.51 14.91 10.22
C VAL A 486 2.38 15.67 9.24
N PHE A 487 3.67 15.39 9.26
CA PHE A 487 4.66 16.02 8.40
C PHE A 487 5.42 14.97 7.59
N GLU A 488 5.95 15.38 6.46
CA GLU A 488 7.08 14.72 5.81
C GLU A 488 8.28 15.66 5.79
N ILE A 489 9.47 15.08 5.84
CA ILE A 489 10.74 15.80 5.76
C ILE A 489 11.63 15.05 4.76
N PRO A 490 11.48 15.31 3.45
CA PRO A 490 12.26 14.65 2.42
C PRO A 490 13.76 14.86 2.65
N ARG A 491 14.53 13.77 2.59
CA ARG A 491 15.99 13.84 2.64
C ARG A 491 16.53 14.39 1.31
N PRO A 492 17.79 14.87 1.24
CA PRO A 492 18.37 15.36 -0.02
C PRO A 492 18.31 14.35 -1.18
N ALA A 493 18.41 13.05 -0.88
CA ALA A 493 18.27 11.96 -1.86
C ALA A 493 16.85 11.80 -2.43
N GLU A 494 15.87 12.44 -1.80
CA GLU A 494 14.44 12.49 -2.16
C GLU A 494 14.03 13.85 -2.73
N SER A 495 14.99 14.71 -3.10
CA SER A 495 14.72 16.05 -3.65
C SER A 495 13.89 16.07 -4.95
N THR A 496 13.70 14.92 -5.61
CA THR A 496 12.89 14.76 -6.82
C THR A 496 11.57 14.03 -6.57
N VAL A 497 11.25 13.71 -5.32
CA VAL A 497 10.00 13.03 -4.94
C VAL A 497 8.90 14.09 -4.84
N GLU A 498 7.71 13.78 -5.35
CA GLU A 498 6.58 14.69 -5.28
C GLU A 498 6.13 14.89 -3.82
N PRO A 499 5.58 16.07 -3.46
CA PRO A 499 5.04 16.29 -2.13
C PRO A 499 4.00 15.22 -1.75
N GLY A 500 4.12 14.67 -0.54
CA GLY A 500 3.26 13.61 0.00
C GLY A 500 3.79 12.19 -0.24
N GLU A 501 4.82 12.03 -1.06
CA GLU A 501 5.41 10.74 -1.43
C GLU A 501 6.74 10.45 -0.73
N ALA A 502 7.20 11.32 0.17
CA ALA A 502 8.43 11.08 0.92
C ALA A 502 8.35 9.76 1.70
N ARG A 503 9.52 9.16 1.94
CA ARG A 503 9.55 7.82 2.53
C ARG A 503 9.12 7.77 3.99
N VAL A 504 9.26 8.86 4.74
CA VAL A 504 8.96 8.91 6.17
C VAL A 504 7.95 10.02 6.47
N ARG A 505 6.99 9.70 7.33
CA ARG A 505 6.04 10.66 7.90
C ARG A 505 6.13 10.68 9.43
N TYR A 506 5.91 11.86 10.00
CA TYR A 506 6.11 12.15 11.41
C TYR A 506 4.80 12.72 12.00
N TRP A 507 4.21 12.05 12.98
CA TRP A 507 3.09 12.56 13.75
C TRP A 507 3.66 13.26 14.96
N VAL A 508 3.58 14.58 14.96
CA VAL A 508 4.13 15.43 16.01
C VAL A 508 2.99 16.02 16.81
N ASP A 509 3.03 15.84 18.12
CA ASP A 509 2.07 16.43 19.05
C ASP A 509 2.01 17.94 18.87
N ARG A 510 0.80 18.46 18.64
CA ARG A 510 0.61 19.88 18.34
C ARG A 510 1.01 20.78 19.52
N ASP A 511 0.79 20.29 20.74
CA ASP A 511 0.91 21.05 21.97
C ASP A 511 2.32 20.89 22.56
N SER A 512 2.82 19.66 22.69
CA SER A 512 4.15 19.40 23.27
C SER A 512 5.29 19.41 22.23
N GLY A 513 4.99 19.18 20.95
CA GLY A 513 6.00 19.09 19.89
C GLY A 513 6.84 17.81 19.92
N VAL A 514 6.43 16.80 20.68
CA VAL A 514 7.10 15.49 20.74
C VAL A 514 6.58 14.55 19.65
N LEU A 515 7.41 13.61 19.20
CA LEU A 515 6.99 12.55 18.30
C LEU A 515 5.97 11.61 18.99
N ARG A 516 4.92 11.22 18.26
CA ARG A 516 3.92 10.24 18.72
C ARG A 516 3.86 9.01 17.81
N ARG A 517 4.10 9.19 16.52
CA ARG A 517 4.17 8.09 15.55
C ARG A 517 5.18 8.43 14.46
N LEU A 518 5.86 7.40 13.99
CA LEU A 518 6.67 7.40 12.78
C LEU A 518 6.07 6.40 11.80
N GLU A 519 5.91 6.79 10.55
CA GLU A 519 5.47 5.90 9.48
C GLU A 519 6.54 5.87 8.38
N LEU A 520 6.87 4.67 7.90
CA LEU A 520 7.81 4.45 6.81
C LEU A 520 7.07 3.77 5.66
N ARG A 521 7.13 4.37 4.47
CA ARG A 521 6.71 3.71 3.23
C ARG A 521 7.68 2.58 2.91
N GLY A 522 7.20 1.35 3.08
CA GLY A 522 7.95 0.13 2.85
C GLY A 522 8.10 -0.18 1.36
N ARG A 523 8.98 -1.12 1.04
CA ARG A 523 9.28 -1.48 -0.36
C ARG A 523 8.14 -2.22 -1.05
N THR A 524 7.26 -2.83 -0.27
CA THR A 524 6.11 -3.63 -0.73
C THR A 524 4.87 -2.79 -1.01
N GLY A 525 4.97 -1.45 -0.89
CA GLY A 525 3.85 -0.53 -1.06
C GLY A 525 3.05 -0.27 0.23
N GLY A 526 3.17 -1.14 1.23
CA GLY A 526 2.62 -0.93 2.57
C GLY A 526 3.41 0.05 3.41
N TYR A 527 2.85 0.42 4.56
CA TYR A 527 3.49 1.30 5.52
C TYR A 527 3.83 0.54 6.80
N ALA A 528 5.04 0.79 7.30
CA ALA A 528 5.50 0.34 8.60
C ALA A 528 5.29 1.46 9.62
N HIS A 529 4.83 1.14 10.82
CA HIS A 529 4.56 2.12 11.86
C HIS A 529 5.36 1.82 13.12
N LEU A 530 5.78 2.89 13.78
CA LEU A 530 6.23 2.90 15.17
C LEU A 530 5.37 3.92 15.90
N ASP A 531 4.57 3.44 16.85
CA ASP A 531 3.81 4.24 17.78
C ASP A 531 4.59 4.38 19.08
N LEU A 532 4.72 5.61 19.56
CA LEU A 532 5.37 5.94 20.82
C LEU A 532 4.32 6.45 21.81
N ASP A 533 4.31 5.87 23.01
CA ASP A 533 3.63 6.42 24.17
C ASP A 533 4.68 6.97 25.17
N PRO A 534 4.97 8.28 25.11
CA PRO A 534 5.92 8.95 25.98
C PRO A 534 5.62 8.70 27.46
N GLY A 535 6.63 8.28 28.19
CA GLY A 535 6.50 7.88 29.59
C GLY A 535 7.83 7.45 30.20
N PRO A 536 7.81 7.02 31.47
CA PRO A 536 9.00 6.51 32.12
C PRO A 536 9.51 5.25 31.43
N VAL A 537 10.83 5.19 31.21
CA VAL A 537 11.51 4.04 30.59
C VAL A 537 12.25 3.27 31.68
N PRO A 538 12.19 1.93 31.73
CA PRO A 538 13.08 1.15 32.58
C PRO A 538 14.53 1.38 32.18
N ALA A 539 15.47 1.11 33.08
CA ALA A 539 16.89 1.19 32.74
C ALA A 539 17.20 0.22 31.59
N LEU A 540 17.47 0.76 30.40
CA LEU A 540 18.10 0.04 29.32
C LEU A 540 19.59 0.07 29.65
N GLY A 541 20.08 -1.05 30.21
CA GLY A 541 21.39 -1.15 30.89
C GLY A 541 22.62 -0.82 30.05
#